data_AF-A0A3B0V515-F1
#
_entry.id   AF-A0A3B0V515-F1
#
_cell.length_a   1.000
_cell.length_b   1.000
_cell.length_c   1.000
_cell.angle_alpha   90.00
_cell.angle_beta   90.00
_cell.angle_gamma   90.00
#
_symmetry.space_group_name_H-M   'P 1'
#
loop_
_entity.id
_entity.type
_entity.pdbx_description
1 polymer ?
#
loop_
_entity_poly.entity_id
_entity_poly.type
_entity_poly.pdbx_seq_one_letter_code
_entity_poly.pdbx_strand_id
1 'polypeptide(L)'
;MDDLDKLRVMLPHWIEHNSGHGGEFLQWAGTMEAAGKPDIAELLKRAAASLRDAEAALGDALGKAGGPLAAPGGSHHPHPH
;
A
#
# COMPACT_ATOMS: atom_id res chain seq x y z
N MET A 1 -8.91 0.25 -22.94
CA MET A 1 -8.70 1.16 -21.79
C MET A 1 -7.85 2.31 -22.25
N ASP A 2 -8.32 3.52 -21.96
CA ASP A 2 -7.48 4.72 -22.03
C ASP A 2 -6.51 4.76 -20.83
N ASP A 3 -5.66 5.77 -20.76
CA ASP A 3 -4.66 5.86 -19.69
C ASP A 3 -5.29 6.16 -18.32
N LEU A 4 -6.46 6.80 -18.27
CA LEU A 4 -7.19 7.05 -17.03
C LEU A 4 -7.76 5.74 -16.47
N ASP A 5 -8.31 4.88 -17.31
CA ASP A 5 -8.80 3.56 -16.91
C ASP A 5 -7.67 2.67 -16.37
N LYS A 6 -6.50 2.67 -17.04
CA LYS A 6 -5.32 1.94 -16.54
C LYS A 6 -4.91 2.45 -15.16
N LEU A 7 -4.91 3.77 -14.96
CA LEU A 7 -4.58 4.37 -13.67
C LEU A 7 -5.56 3.94 -12.57
N ARG A 8 -6.86 3.88 -12.87
CA ARG A 8 -7.91 3.42 -11.93
C ARG A 8 -7.78 1.95 -11.53
N VAL A 9 -7.14 1.13 -12.35
CA VAL A 9 -6.76 -0.25 -12.01
C VAL A 9 -5.49 -0.27 -11.15
N MET A 10 -4.49 0.54 -11.48
CA MET A 10 -3.19 0.53 -10.78
C MET A 10 -3.22 1.16 -9.39
N LEU A 11 -3.97 2.25 -9.20
CA LEU A 11 -4.00 3.00 -7.93
C LEU A 11 -4.38 2.11 -6.73
N PRO A 12 -5.44 1.27 -6.77
CA PRO A 12 -5.73 0.31 -5.71
C PRO A 12 -4.58 -0.66 -5.41
N HIS A 13 -3.89 -1.15 -6.45
CA HIS A 13 -2.76 -2.07 -6.26
C HIS A 13 -1.58 -1.41 -5.54
N TRP A 14 -1.27 -0.15 -5.86
CA TRP A 14 -0.20 0.58 -5.17
C TRP A 14 -0.58 0.92 -3.72
N ILE A 15 -1.83 1.28 -3.45
CA ILE A 15 -2.32 1.52 -2.08
C ILE A 15 -2.17 0.24 -1.23
N GLU A 16 -2.61 -0.90 -1.75
CA GLU A 16 -2.46 -2.19 -1.06
C GLU A 16 -0.99 -2.53 -0.79
N HIS A 17 -0.13 -2.32 -1.79
CA HIS A 17 1.30 -2.61 -1.69
C HIS A 17 2.01 -1.70 -0.67
N ASN A 18 1.67 -0.42 -0.64
CA ASN A 18 2.18 0.52 0.37
C ASN A 18 1.78 0.08 1.78
N SER A 19 0.53 -0.38 1.96
CA SER A 19 0.04 -0.82 3.25
C SER A 19 0.79 -2.07 3.73
N GLY A 20 1.00 -3.03 2.83
CA GLY A 20 1.79 -4.24 3.09
C GLY A 20 3.23 -3.91 3.50
N HIS A 21 3.92 -3.05 2.75
CA HIS A 21 5.28 -2.62 3.08
C HIS A 21 5.35 -1.81 4.37
N GLY A 22 4.40 -0.90 4.61
CA GLY A 22 4.32 -0.13 5.84
C GLY A 22 4.16 -1.04 7.06
N GLY A 23 3.33 -2.07 6.97
CA GLY A 23 3.19 -3.10 8.00
C GLY A 23 4.49 -3.85 8.27
N GLU A 24 5.16 -4.33 7.23
CA GLU A 24 6.45 -5.03 7.35
C GLU A 24 7.53 -4.14 7.99
N PHE A 25 7.61 -2.87 7.61
CA PHE A 25 8.55 -1.91 8.20
C PHE A 25 8.31 -1.73 9.70
N LEU A 26 7.05 -1.66 10.13
CA LEU A 26 6.69 -1.55 11.55
C LEU A 26 7.05 -2.82 12.34
N GLN A 27 6.89 -4.02 11.75
CA GLN A 27 7.33 -5.27 12.37
C GLN A 27 8.84 -5.29 12.59
N TRP A 28 9.61 -4.86 11.59
CA TRP A 28 11.06 -4.74 11.72
C TRP A 28 11.47 -3.63 12.69
N ALA A 29 10.75 -2.51 12.73
CA ALA A 29 10.99 -1.45 13.70
C ALA A 29 10.89 -1.99 15.14
N GLY A 30 9.84 -2.75 15.46
CA GLY A 30 9.70 -3.41 16.77
C GLY A 30 10.85 -4.36 17.09
N THR A 31 11.33 -5.11 16.08
CA THR A 31 12.49 -6.01 16.23
C THR A 31 13.78 -5.22 16.52
N MET A 32 13.99 -4.08 15.85
CA MET A 32 15.17 -3.23 16.07
C MET A 32 15.13 -2.51 17.42
N GLU A 33 13.95 -2.11 17.90
CA GLU A 33 13.80 -1.58 19.26
C GLU A 33 14.18 -2.63 20.31
N ALA A 34 13.67 -3.86 20.18
CA ALA A 34 14.03 -4.96 21.06
C ALA A 34 15.52 -5.32 21.02
N ALA A 35 16.18 -5.10 19.87
CA ALA A 35 17.61 -5.30 19.68
C ALA A 35 18.50 -4.12 20.15
N GLY A 36 17.91 -3.09 20.76
CA GLY A 36 18.66 -1.91 21.24
C GLY A 36 19.16 -1.00 20.12
N LYS A 37 18.48 -0.98 18.97
CA LYS A 37 18.78 -0.13 17.79
C LYS A 37 17.63 0.84 17.49
N PRO A 38 17.35 1.79 18.42
CA PRO A 38 16.19 2.68 18.30
C PRO A 38 16.29 3.66 17.12
N ASP A 39 17.51 4.01 16.69
CA ASP A 39 17.78 4.85 15.54
C ASP A 39 17.30 4.20 14.22
N ILE A 40 17.59 2.91 14.03
CA ILE A 40 17.10 2.16 12.86
C ILE A 40 15.58 1.99 12.92
N ALA A 41 15.04 1.68 14.10
CA ALA A 41 13.60 1.54 14.28
C ALA A 41 12.84 2.82 13.94
N GLU A 42 13.37 3.98 14.35
CA GLU A 42 12.80 5.28 14.06
C GLU A 42 12.79 5.58 12.55
N LEU A 43 13.85 5.22 11.82
CA LEU A 43 13.89 5.35 10.36
C LEU A 43 12.84 4.47 9.66
N LEU A 44 12.65 3.23 10.13
CA LEU A 44 11.62 2.33 9.60
C LEU A 44 10.20 2.84 9.88
N LYS A 45 9.96 3.38 11.08
CA LYS A 45 8.67 4.02 11.43
C LYS A 45 8.39 5.24 10.53
N ARG A 46 9.41 6.05 10.26
CA ARG A 46 9.29 7.18 9.32
C ARG A 46 8.98 6.73 7.90
N ALA A 47 9.65 5.68 7.42
CA ALA A 47 9.37 5.11 6.10
C ALA A 47 7.92 4.61 6.00
N ALA A 48 7.42 3.92 7.04
CA ALA A 48 6.02 3.48 7.10
C ALA A 48 5.05 4.68 7.10
N ALA A 49 5.36 5.75 7.83
CA ALA A 49 4.56 6.98 7.81
C ALA A 49 4.53 7.62 6.41
N SER A 50 5.67 7.70 5.72
CA SER A 50 5.73 8.21 4.35
C SER A 50 4.91 7.39 3.36
N LEU A 51 4.85 6.06 3.52
CA LEU A 51 3.97 5.22 2.70
C LEU A 51 2.49 5.50 2.97
N ARG A 52 2.09 5.77 4.22
CA ARG A 52 0.72 6.17 4.58
C ARG A 52 0.34 7.52 3.98
N ASP A 53 1.26 8.48 3.98
CA ASP A 53 1.04 9.77 3.32
C ASP A 53 0.88 9.60 1.80
N ALA A 54 1.67 8.70 1.20
CA ALA A 54 1.53 8.34 -0.21
C ALA A 54 0.18 7.66 -0.48
N GLU A 55 -0.28 6.71 0.36
CA GLU A 55 -1.59 6.09 0.25
C GLU A 55 -2.73 7.11 0.25
N ALA A 56 -2.66 8.13 1.13
CA ALA A 56 -3.66 9.19 1.18
C ALA A 56 -3.72 9.97 -0.14
N ALA A 57 -2.56 10.38 -0.67
CA ALA A 57 -2.48 11.07 -1.95
C ALA A 57 -2.96 10.20 -3.13
N LEU A 58 -2.65 8.90 -3.12
CA LEU A 58 -3.12 7.94 -4.11
C LEU A 58 -4.64 7.72 -4.03
N GLY A 59 -5.20 7.70 -2.82
CA GLY A 59 -6.65 7.63 -2.58
C GLY A 59 -7.37 8.85 -3.13
N ASP A 60 -6.83 10.05 -2.90
CA ASP A 60 -7.36 11.29 -3.47
C ASP A 60 -7.28 11.28 -5.01
N ALA A 61 -6.17 10.80 -5.57
CA ALA A 61 -6.02 10.63 -7.01
C ALA A 61 -7.05 9.65 -7.58
N LEU A 62 -7.32 8.54 -6.88
CA LEU A 62 -8.32 7.55 -7.27
C LEU A 62 -9.73 8.15 -7.25
N GLY A 63 -10.06 8.92 -6.22
CA GLY A 63 -11.33 9.64 -6.15
C GLY A 63 -11.51 10.61 -7.32
N LYS A 64 -10.48 11.41 -7.61
CA LYS A 64 -10.47 12.35 -8.75
C LYS A 64 -10.52 11.64 -10.11
N ALA A 65 -9.97 10.43 -10.21
CA ALA A 65 -10.01 9.60 -11.40
C ALA A 65 -11.36 8.89 -11.62
N GLY A 66 -12.32 9.01 -10.68
CA GLY A 66 -13.64 8.38 -10.79
C GLY A 66 -13.75 7.01 -10.12
N GLY A 67 -12.89 6.72 -9.15
CA GLY A 67 -12.93 5.49 -8.34
C GLY A 67 -12.32 4.26 -9.03
N PRO A 68 -12.22 3.13 -8.31
CA PRO A 68 -11.59 1.91 -8.82
C PRO A 68 -12.36 1.31 -9.98
N LEU A 69 -11.61 0.75 -10.94
CA LEU A 69 -12.16 -0.15 -11.94
C LEU A 69 -11.77 -1.58 -11.61
N ALA A 70 -12.69 -2.51 -11.84
CA ALA A 70 -12.35 -3.92 -11.79
C ALA A 70 -11.23 -4.21 -12.80
N ALA A 71 -10.14 -4.84 -12.35
CA ALA A 71 -9.11 -5.31 -13.25
C ALA A 71 -9.74 -6.28 -14.27
N PRO A 72 -9.48 -6.12 -15.58
CA PRO A 72 -9.96 -7.08 -16.57
C PRO A 72 -9.27 -8.43 -16.32
N GLY A 73 -10.00 -9.38 -15.71
CA GLY A 73 -9.48 -10.72 -15.39
C GLY A 73 -9.70 -11.21 -13.95
N GLY A 74 -10.42 -10.47 -13.10
CA GLY A 74 -10.77 -10.91 -11.73
C GLY A 74 -11.77 -12.07 -11.68
N SER A 75 -11.36 -13.26 -12.13
CA SER A 75 -12.05 -14.51 -11.82
C SER A 75 -11.83 -14.82 -10.33
N HIS A 76 -12.84 -14.55 -9.50
CA HIS A 76 -12.96 -15.19 -8.19
C HIS A 76 -12.96 -16.71 -8.39
N HIS A 77 -11.83 -17.37 -8.10
CA HIS A 77 -11.82 -18.81 -7.89
C HIS A 77 -12.34 -19.09 -6.47
N PRO A 78 -13.47 -19.79 -6.30
CA PRO A 78 -13.84 -20.29 -4.99
C PRO A 78 -12.89 -21.44 -4.64
N HIS A 79 -12.12 -21.30 -3.58
CA HIS A 79 -11.41 -22.43 -2.97
C HIS A 79 -12.45 -23.33 -2.29
N PRO A 80 -12.60 -24.61 -2.66
CA PRO A 80 -13.35 -25.56 -1.87
C PRO A 80 -12.54 -25.94 -0.62
N HIS A 81 -13.24 -26.04 0.51
CA HIS A 81 -12.76 -26.59 1.77
C HIS A 81 -12.42 -28.07 1.68
#